data_AF-A0A0N1GHG6-F1
#
_entry.id   AF-A0A0N1GHG6-F1
#
_cell.length_a   1.000
_cell.length_b   1.000
_cell.length_c   1.000
_cell.angle_alpha   90.00
_cell.angle_beta   90.00
_cell.angle_gamma   90.00
#
_symmetry.space_group_name_H-M   'P 1'
#
loop_
_entity.id
_entity.type
_entity.pdbx_description
1 polymer ?
#
loop_
_entity_poly.entity_id
_entity_poly.type
_entity_poly.pdbx_seq_one_letter_code
_entity_poly.pdbx_strand_id
1 'polypeptide(L)'
;MFVYLPASVRDSDLNRKVICPDGWAKTYGNPDTTPIDTSDTASCDEFAYAASYNSGGMPASLDGMNEVDTGNDCVQTYASRIATGDWRLYDDIRSAAPTWKEVCGRSAMSNYQNTQSMQPFSGTFSSASKYRLLDKDEYWVAFPEFAHCDASKVTVACTVPKP
;
A
#
# COMPACT_ATOMS: atom_id res chain seq x y z
N MET A 1 10.35 6.47 5.30
CA MET A 1 9.81 7.64 6.02
C MET A 1 8.67 8.19 5.19
N PHE A 2 7.55 8.54 5.82
CA PHE A 2 6.37 9.14 5.20
C PHE A 2 6.15 10.54 5.77
N VAL A 3 5.52 11.40 4.99
CA VAL A 3 5.16 12.76 5.36
C VAL A 3 3.65 12.85 5.41
N TYR A 4 3.10 13.17 6.58
CA TYR A 4 1.67 13.13 6.86
C TYR A 4 0.91 14.20 6.08
N LEU A 5 -0.21 13.79 5.47
CA LEU A 5 -1.14 14.65 4.75
C LEU A 5 -2.51 14.64 5.46
N PRO A 6 -2.91 15.71 6.14
CA PRO A 6 -4.21 15.78 6.79
C PRO A 6 -5.33 16.02 5.77
N ALA A 7 -6.52 15.47 6.05
CA ALA A 7 -7.71 15.66 5.20
C ALA A 7 -8.13 17.12 5.04
N SER A 8 -7.73 18.02 5.96
CA SER A 8 -7.96 19.46 5.85
C SER A 8 -7.15 20.14 4.74
N VAL A 9 -6.04 19.52 4.30
CA VAL A 9 -5.22 20.00 3.19
C VAL A 9 -5.72 19.41 1.89
N ARG A 10 -5.93 18.08 1.85
CA ARG A 10 -6.44 17.37 0.67
C ARG A 10 -7.15 16.10 1.07
N ASP A 11 -8.28 15.84 0.43
CA ASP A 11 -8.96 14.55 0.51
C ASP A 11 -8.09 13.45 -0.11
N SER A 12 -7.73 12.45 0.68
CA SER A 12 -6.93 11.32 0.23
C SER A 12 -7.60 10.52 -0.89
N ASP A 13 -8.92 10.59 -1.04
CA ASP A 13 -9.63 9.92 -2.13
C ASP A 13 -9.26 10.48 -3.51
N LEU A 14 -8.80 11.73 -3.58
CA LEU A 14 -8.28 12.30 -4.82
C LEU A 14 -6.95 11.64 -5.23
N ASN A 15 -6.14 11.23 -4.25
CA ASN A 15 -4.91 10.48 -4.50
C ASN A 15 -5.25 9.02 -4.86
N ARG A 16 -6.18 8.39 -4.11
CA ARG A 16 -6.69 7.04 -4.40
C ARG A 16 -7.17 6.93 -5.83
N LYS A 17 -7.90 7.93 -6.36
CA LYS A 17 -8.42 7.88 -7.74
C LYS A 17 -7.34 7.81 -8.82
N VAL A 18 -6.11 8.22 -8.55
CA VAL A 18 -4.99 8.10 -9.50
C VAL A 18 -4.42 6.69 -9.48
N ILE A 19 -4.20 6.12 -8.30
CA ILE A 19 -3.54 4.82 -8.14
C ILE A 19 -4.54 3.67 -8.18
N CYS A 20 -5.58 3.77 -7.35
CA CYS A 20 -6.64 2.79 -7.13
C CYS A 20 -8.04 3.35 -7.48
N PRO A 21 -8.35 3.58 -8.78
CA PRO A 21 -9.69 3.98 -9.19
C PRO A 21 -10.79 3.02 -8.72
N ASP A 22 -11.99 3.55 -8.52
CA ASP A 22 -13.15 2.78 -8.07
C ASP A 22 -13.38 1.54 -8.94
N GLY A 23 -13.50 0.37 -8.29
CA GLY A 23 -13.73 -0.90 -8.98
C GLY A 23 -12.53 -1.47 -9.74
N TRP A 24 -11.33 -0.87 -9.63
CA TRP A 24 -10.12 -1.37 -10.30
C TRP A 24 -9.84 -2.83 -9.96
N ALA A 25 -9.82 -3.21 -8.68
CA ALA A 25 -9.47 -4.57 -8.28
C ALA A 25 -10.46 -5.61 -8.79
N LYS A 26 -11.75 -5.27 -8.86
CA LYS A 26 -12.79 -6.14 -9.42
C LYS A 26 -12.63 -6.35 -10.93
N THR A 27 -12.15 -5.33 -11.64
CA THR A 27 -12.12 -5.32 -13.11
C THR A 27 -10.78 -5.79 -13.66
N TYR A 28 -9.68 -5.38 -13.02
CA TYR A 28 -8.31 -5.52 -13.51
C TYR A 28 -7.39 -6.26 -12.54
N GLY A 29 -7.82 -6.44 -11.28
CA GLY A 29 -7.05 -7.19 -10.29
C GLY A 29 -6.72 -8.60 -10.76
N ASN A 30 -5.68 -9.19 -10.18
CA ASN A 30 -5.28 -10.54 -10.56
C ASN A 30 -6.37 -11.54 -10.15
N PRO A 31 -6.84 -12.43 -11.05
CA PRO A 31 -7.85 -13.42 -10.71
C PRO A 31 -7.41 -14.39 -9.61
N ASP A 32 -6.10 -14.54 -9.40
CA ASP A 32 -5.53 -15.36 -8.33
C ASP A 32 -5.46 -14.62 -6.98
N THR A 33 -5.93 -13.37 -6.90
CA THR A 33 -6.12 -12.67 -5.63
C THR A 33 -7.17 -13.41 -4.80
N THR A 34 -6.78 -13.82 -3.60
CA THR A 34 -7.66 -14.63 -2.73
C THR A 34 -8.21 -13.81 -1.55
N PRO A 35 -9.54 -13.67 -1.43
CA PRO A 35 -10.19 -13.12 -0.25
C PRO A 35 -9.95 -13.94 1.04
N ILE A 36 -10.25 -13.34 2.20
CA ILE A 36 -10.15 -14.05 3.49
C ILE A 36 -11.26 -15.09 3.70
N ASP A 37 -12.42 -14.90 3.10
CA ASP A 37 -13.57 -15.80 3.09
C ASP A 37 -14.51 -15.47 1.92
N THR A 38 -15.70 -16.08 1.88
CA THR A 38 -16.67 -15.90 0.78
C THR A 38 -17.43 -14.57 0.80
N SER A 39 -17.39 -13.84 1.92
CA SER A 39 -18.01 -12.52 2.06
C SER A 39 -17.05 -11.37 1.73
N ASP A 40 -15.75 -11.67 1.72
CA ASP A 40 -14.70 -10.73 1.37
C ASP A 40 -14.50 -10.59 -0.15
N THR A 41 -13.98 -9.45 -0.57
CA THR A 41 -13.80 -9.12 -1.99
C THR A 41 -12.39 -8.59 -2.25
N ALA A 42 -11.95 -8.64 -3.51
CA ALA A 42 -10.70 -8.01 -3.89
C ALA A 42 -10.83 -6.48 -3.82
N SER A 43 -9.83 -5.84 -3.23
CA SER A 43 -9.66 -4.39 -3.11
C SER A 43 -8.33 -3.97 -3.72
N CYS A 44 -8.24 -2.68 -4.05
CA CYS A 44 -7.01 -2.05 -4.51
C CYS A 44 -6.31 -1.42 -3.32
N ASP A 45 -5.08 -1.85 -3.07
CA ASP A 45 -4.17 -1.27 -2.08
C ASP A 45 -3.09 -0.46 -2.79
N GLU A 46 -2.64 0.62 -2.15
CA GLU A 46 -1.59 1.49 -2.66
C GLU A 46 -0.52 1.78 -1.61
N PHE A 47 0.71 1.82 -2.08
CA PHE A 47 1.87 2.20 -1.30
C PHE A 47 2.71 3.20 -2.10
N ALA A 48 3.19 4.31 -1.56
CA ALA A 48 2.88 4.84 -0.24
C ALA A 48 1.40 5.21 -0.09
N TYR A 49 0.96 5.31 1.16
CA TYR A 49 -0.45 5.51 1.50
C TYR A 49 -1.03 6.80 0.90
N ALA A 50 -2.28 6.73 0.44
CA ALA A 50 -3.02 7.86 -0.12
C ALA A 50 -3.02 9.13 0.75
N ALA A 51 -3.07 8.95 2.07
CA ALA A 51 -3.06 10.01 3.08
C ALA A 51 -1.63 10.43 3.48
N SER A 52 -0.74 10.57 2.50
CA SER A 52 0.62 11.06 2.68
C SER A 52 1.07 11.89 1.47
N TYR A 53 2.04 12.79 1.66
CA TYR A 53 2.67 13.49 0.54
C TYR A 53 3.52 12.55 -0.33
N ASN A 54 3.84 11.35 0.16
CA ASN A 54 4.53 10.30 -0.58
C ASN A 54 3.60 9.49 -1.49
N SER A 55 2.29 9.69 -1.42
CA SER A 55 1.35 9.01 -2.31
C SER A 55 1.71 9.26 -3.77
N GLY A 56 1.64 8.22 -4.60
CA GLY A 56 1.83 8.35 -6.05
C GLY A 56 0.80 9.29 -6.69
N GLY A 57 -0.43 9.29 -6.17
CA GLY A 57 -1.50 10.20 -6.63
C GLY A 57 -1.42 11.63 -6.12
N MET A 58 -0.38 12.00 -5.35
CA MET A 58 -0.20 13.35 -4.83
C MET A 58 0.55 14.21 -5.87
N PRO A 59 -0.06 15.28 -6.41
CA PRO A 59 0.61 16.11 -7.41
C PRO A 59 1.81 16.87 -6.85
N ALA A 60 2.90 17.00 -7.62
CA ALA A 60 4.07 17.78 -7.22
C ALA A 60 3.73 19.27 -7.06
N SER A 61 2.73 19.77 -7.78
CA SER A 61 2.18 21.13 -7.60
C SER A 61 1.59 21.39 -6.21
N LEU A 62 1.32 20.32 -5.43
CA LEU A 62 0.85 20.35 -4.06
C LEU A 62 1.89 19.76 -3.09
N ASP A 63 3.17 19.83 -3.43
CA ASP A 63 4.30 19.26 -2.67
C ASP A 63 4.35 17.72 -2.63
N GLY A 64 3.67 17.04 -3.57
CA GLY A 64 3.78 15.59 -3.75
C GLY A 64 5.20 15.14 -4.05
N MET A 65 5.65 14.06 -3.40
CA MET A 65 7.04 13.60 -3.45
C MET A 65 7.26 12.48 -4.47
N ASN A 66 6.20 11.78 -4.88
CA ASN A 66 6.25 10.58 -5.71
C ASN A 66 5.21 10.62 -6.84
N GLU A 67 4.86 11.82 -7.34
CA GLU A 67 3.81 11.99 -8.36
C GLU A 67 4.00 11.03 -9.55
N VAL A 68 2.93 10.30 -9.89
CA VAL A 68 2.81 9.48 -11.11
C VAL A 68 1.52 9.82 -11.84
N ASP A 69 1.47 9.52 -13.14
CA ASP A 69 0.29 9.81 -13.97
C ASP A 69 -0.85 8.84 -13.68
N THR A 70 -0.52 7.56 -13.47
CA THR A 70 -1.50 6.52 -13.16
C THR A 70 -0.93 5.46 -12.24
N GLY A 71 -1.80 4.69 -11.59
CA GLY A 71 -1.35 3.52 -10.85
C GLY A 71 -0.66 2.43 -11.70
N ASN A 72 -0.67 2.50 -13.04
CA ASN A 72 0.12 1.58 -13.88
C ASN A 72 1.63 1.83 -13.79
N ASP A 73 2.02 3.01 -13.31
CA ASP A 73 3.44 3.40 -13.14
C ASP A 73 4.02 2.85 -11.83
N CYS A 74 3.18 2.23 -10.99
CA CYS A 74 3.57 1.57 -9.75
C CYS A 74 4.01 0.12 -9.98
N VAL A 75 4.75 -0.45 -9.03
CA VAL A 75 4.96 -1.91 -8.95
C VAL A 75 3.60 -2.60 -8.85
N GLN A 76 3.29 -3.49 -9.78
CA GLN A 76 2.02 -4.22 -9.80
C GLN A 76 2.16 -5.56 -9.06
N THR A 77 1.34 -5.76 -8.03
CA THR A 77 1.36 -7.02 -7.26
C THR A 77 -0.04 -7.54 -6.96
N TYR A 78 -0.11 -8.76 -6.44
CA TYR A 78 -1.34 -9.33 -5.92
C TYR A 78 -1.09 -10.27 -4.74
N ALA A 79 -2.04 -10.31 -3.81
CA ALA A 79 -1.96 -11.18 -2.64
C ALA A 79 -2.76 -12.48 -2.87
N SER A 80 -2.09 -13.63 -2.73
CA SER A 80 -2.71 -14.94 -2.85
C SER A 80 -2.38 -15.83 -1.65
N ARG A 81 -3.38 -16.60 -1.19
CA ARG A 81 -3.31 -17.46 -0.03
C ARG A 81 -2.48 -18.69 -0.36
N ILE A 82 -1.45 -18.93 0.45
CA ILE A 82 -0.57 -20.10 0.32
C ILE A 82 -0.92 -21.19 1.35
N ALA A 83 -1.50 -20.81 2.49
CA ALA A 83 -2.05 -21.72 3.49
C ALA A 83 -3.13 -21.02 4.32
N THR A 84 -3.83 -21.75 5.18
CA THR A 84 -4.77 -21.14 6.13
C THR A 84 -4.05 -20.14 7.01
N GLY A 85 -4.46 -18.86 6.94
CA GLY A 85 -3.81 -17.77 7.68
C GLY A 85 -2.60 -17.14 7.00
N ASP A 86 -2.08 -17.74 5.92
CA ASP A 86 -0.84 -17.29 5.28
C ASP A 86 -1.09 -16.86 3.84
N TRP A 87 -0.68 -15.63 3.53
CA TRP A 87 -0.72 -15.05 2.19
C TRP A 87 0.68 -14.69 1.74
N ARG A 88 0.86 -14.66 0.43
CA ARG A 88 2.05 -14.15 -0.21
C ARG A 88 1.67 -13.06 -1.19
N LEU A 89 2.49 -12.00 -1.20
CA LEU A 89 2.46 -10.98 -2.24
C LEU A 89 3.31 -11.46 -3.41
N TYR A 90 2.74 -11.46 -4.60
CA TYR A 90 3.38 -11.85 -5.85
C TYR A 90 3.44 -10.66 -6.79
N ASP A 91 4.50 -10.56 -7.57
CA ASP A 91 4.52 -9.68 -8.74
C ASP A 91 3.43 -10.12 -9.72
N ASP A 92 2.65 -9.18 -10.24
CA ASP A 92 1.65 -9.48 -11.25
C ASP A 92 2.31 -9.59 -12.62
N ILE A 93 2.68 -10.82 -13.01
CA ILE A 93 3.38 -11.13 -14.27
C ILE A 93 2.57 -10.79 -15.54
N ARG A 94 1.30 -10.39 -15.40
CA ARG A 94 0.50 -9.84 -16.50
C ARG A 94 0.90 -8.40 -16.86
N SER A 95 1.67 -7.76 -15.98
CA SER A 95 2.26 -6.43 -16.16
C SER A 95 3.77 -6.53 -16.43
N ALA A 96 4.40 -5.41 -16.79
CA ALA A 96 5.85 -5.37 -16.92
C ALA A 96 6.53 -5.72 -15.59
N ALA A 97 7.66 -6.44 -15.67
CA ALA A 97 8.44 -6.75 -14.48
C ALA A 97 8.93 -5.45 -13.80
N PRO A 98 9.02 -5.41 -12.46
CA PRO A 98 9.49 -4.23 -11.74
C PRO A 98 10.90 -3.83 -12.19
N THR A 99 11.08 -2.54 -12.45
CA THR A 99 12.39 -1.95 -12.77
C THR A 99 13.14 -1.50 -11.51
N TRP A 100 12.46 -1.52 -10.36
CA TRP A 100 12.93 -1.02 -9.07
C TRP A 100 13.23 0.49 -9.09
N LYS A 101 12.57 1.21 -10.00
CA LYS A 101 12.56 2.68 -10.10
C LYS A 101 11.18 3.26 -9.83
N GLU A 102 10.17 2.42 -9.75
CA GLU A 102 8.80 2.79 -9.40
C GLU A 102 8.80 3.40 -7.99
N VAL A 103 8.10 4.51 -7.84
CA VAL A 103 8.01 5.26 -6.57
C VAL A 103 6.80 4.86 -5.73
N CYS A 104 5.99 3.96 -6.26
CA CYS A 104 4.78 3.43 -5.66
C CYS A 104 4.57 1.95 -5.99
N GLY A 105 3.72 1.28 -5.22
CA GLY A 105 3.19 -0.05 -5.45
C GLY A 105 1.66 -0.02 -5.48
N ARG A 106 1.06 -0.86 -6.31
CA ARG A 106 -0.38 -1.08 -6.40
C ARG A 106 -0.67 -2.57 -6.37
N SER A 107 -1.59 -2.96 -5.50
CA SER A 107 -1.81 -4.38 -5.20
C SER A 107 -3.29 -4.74 -5.28
N ALA A 108 -3.60 -5.89 -5.89
CA ALA A 108 -4.89 -6.53 -5.73
C ALA A 108 -4.86 -7.48 -4.52
N MET A 109 -5.60 -7.18 -3.46
CA MET A 109 -5.60 -7.98 -2.23
C MET A 109 -6.99 -8.05 -1.58
N SER A 110 -7.16 -8.90 -0.57
CA SER A 110 -8.38 -8.94 0.25
C SER A 110 -8.76 -7.55 0.79
N ASN A 111 -10.03 -7.18 0.71
CA ASN A 111 -10.56 -5.95 1.29
C ASN A 111 -10.39 -5.94 2.81
N TYR A 112 -10.60 -7.08 3.47
CA TYR A 112 -10.30 -7.21 4.89
C TYR A 112 -8.83 -6.93 5.19
N GLN A 113 -7.88 -7.57 4.49
CA GLN A 113 -6.45 -7.35 4.73
C GLN A 113 -6.04 -5.89 4.53
N ASN A 114 -6.50 -5.28 3.43
CA ASN A 114 -6.24 -3.87 3.12
C ASN A 114 -6.82 -2.94 4.20
N THR A 115 -8.06 -3.16 4.61
CA THR A 115 -8.73 -2.31 5.62
C THR A 115 -8.06 -2.45 6.99
N GLN A 116 -7.73 -3.67 7.40
CA GLN A 116 -7.22 -3.93 8.75
C GLN A 116 -5.74 -3.55 8.92
N SER A 117 -4.94 -3.57 7.85
CA SER A 117 -3.50 -3.28 7.93
C SER A 117 -3.21 -1.89 8.51
N MET A 118 -4.00 -0.89 8.12
CA MET A 118 -3.84 0.51 8.55
C MET A 118 -4.92 1.02 9.50
N GLN A 119 -5.91 0.20 9.86
CA GLN A 119 -6.92 0.56 10.86
C GLN A 119 -6.33 1.05 12.19
N PRO A 120 -5.26 0.45 12.74
CA PRO A 120 -4.64 0.94 13.97
C PRO A 120 -4.01 2.33 13.84
N PHE A 121 -3.56 2.72 12.64
CA PHE A 121 -2.98 4.05 12.43
C PHE A 121 -4.02 5.12 12.71
N SER A 122 -5.17 5.06 12.03
CA SER A 122 -6.25 6.00 12.31
C SER A 122 -6.85 5.75 13.69
N GLY A 123 -7.17 4.51 14.06
CA GLY A 123 -7.94 4.18 15.27
C GLY A 123 -7.19 4.33 16.61
N THR A 124 -5.87 4.19 16.63
CA THR A 124 -5.10 4.18 17.89
C THR A 124 -3.91 5.12 17.90
N PHE A 125 -3.25 5.31 16.75
CA PHE A 125 -2.07 6.16 16.66
C PHE A 125 -2.46 7.63 16.51
N SER A 126 -3.25 7.99 15.50
CA SER A 126 -3.56 9.38 15.16
C SER A 126 -4.90 9.93 15.69
N SER A 127 -5.98 9.14 15.80
CA SER A 127 -7.31 9.68 16.24
C SER A 127 -7.54 9.67 17.74
N ALA A 128 -6.96 8.74 18.51
CA ALA A 128 -7.19 8.61 19.95
C ALA A 128 -6.45 9.69 20.79
N SER A 129 -6.01 10.79 20.16
CA SER A 129 -5.17 11.84 20.77
C SER A 129 -3.84 11.33 21.37
N LYS A 130 -3.42 10.09 21.06
CA LYS A 130 -2.18 9.53 21.57
C LYS A 130 -0.98 10.24 20.93
N TYR A 131 -1.02 10.40 19.61
CA TYR A 131 -0.07 11.20 18.85
C TYR A 131 -0.84 12.06 17.85
N ARG A 132 -0.60 13.36 17.85
CA ARG A 132 -1.20 14.29 16.89
C ARG A 132 -0.16 14.56 15.81
N LEU A 133 -0.38 13.98 14.63
CA LEU A 133 0.40 14.35 13.45
C LEU A 133 -0.16 15.65 12.88
N LEU A 134 0.69 16.64 12.74
CA LEU A 134 0.43 17.89 12.05
C LEU A 134 0.78 17.75 10.56
N ASP A 135 0.28 18.68 9.75
CA ASP A 135 0.64 18.74 8.34
C ASP A 135 2.16 18.69 8.16
N LYS A 136 2.62 17.80 7.29
CA LYS A 136 4.03 17.53 6.99
C LYS A 136 4.85 16.92 8.12
N ASP A 137 4.23 16.45 9.21
CA ASP A 137 4.95 15.64 10.19
C ASP A 137 5.47 14.36 9.56
N GLU A 138 6.73 14.07 9.82
CA GLU A 138 7.36 12.82 9.41
C GLU A 138 6.93 11.68 10.34
N TYR A 139 6.58 10.54 9.75
CA TYR A 139 6.34 9.30 10.46
C TYR A 139 6.95 8.13 9.71
N TRP A 140 7.15 7.00 10.38
CA TRP A 140 7.61 5.79 9.72
C TRP A 140 6.81 4.59 10.24
N VAL A 141 6.60 3.63 9.36
CA VAL A 141 6.15 2.30 9.74
C VAL A 141 7.40 1.45 9.83
N ALA A 142 7.71 1.00 11.04
CA ALA A 142 8.78 0.03 11.25
C ALA A 142 8.22 -1.37 11.05
N PHE A 143 8.94 -2.20 10.31
CA PHE A 143 8.71 -3.63 10.27
C PHE A 143 9.98 -4.32 10.79
N PRO A 144 10.22 -4.34 12.11
CA PRO A 144 11.43 -4.91 12.71
C PRO A 144 11.68 -6.36 12.29
N GLU A 145 10.61 -7.10 11.98
CA GLU A 145 10.63 -8.47 11.52
C GLU A 145 11.22 -8.63 10.11
N PHE A 146 11.47 -7.53 9.39
CA PHE A 146 12.20 -7.52 8.13
C PHE A 146 13.57 -6.86 8.25
N ALA A 147 13.98 -6.37 9.42
CA ALA A 147 15.24 -5.65 9.59
C ALA A 147 16.48 -6.52 9.29
N HIS A 148 16.36 -7.84 9.41
CA HIS A 148 17.40 -8.80 9.04
C HIS A 148 17.34 -9.25 7.57
N CYS A 149 16.34 -8.83 6.80
CA CYS A 149 16.25 -9.15 5.37
C CYS A 149 17.27 -8.31 4.59
N ASP A 150 18.20 -8.95 3.89
CA ASP A 150 19.14 -8.26 3.01
C ASP A 150 18.48 -7.90 1.67
N ALA A 151 17.94 -6.67 1.60
CA ALA A 151 17.30 -6.12 0.41
C ALA A 151 18.28 -5.84 -0.75
N SER A 152 19.59 -5.97 -0.55
CA SER A 152 20.58 -5.81 -1.63
C SER A 152 20.72 -7.06 -2.52
N LYS A 153 20.11 -8.19 -2.14
CA LYS A 153 20.16 -9.44 -2.89
C LYS A 153 19.15 -9.45 -4.03
N VAL A 154 19.54 -10.06 -5.17
CA VAL A 154 18.66 -10.30 -6.33
C VAL A 154 17.42 -11.12 -5.94
N THR A 155 17.59 -12.08 -5.02
CA THR A 155 16.47 -12.75 -4.37
C THR A 155 16.55 -12.47 -2.88
N VAL A 156 15.61 -11.68 -2.38
CA VAL A 156 15.44 -11.46 -0.94
C VAL A 156 14.67 -12.65 -0.37
N ALA A 157 15.41 -13.67 0.06
CA ALA A 157 14.85 -14.78 0.82
C ALA A 157 15.03 -14.47 2.32
N CYS A 158 13.94 -14.13 3.00
CA CYS A 158 13.98 -13.94 4.44
C CYS A 158 12.80 -14.60 5.16
N THR A 159 13.10 -15.18 6.32
CA THR A 159 12.09 -15.76 7.20
C THR A 159 11.70 -14.70 8.22
N VAL A 160 10.44 -14.29 8.19
CA VAL A 160 9.86 -13.37 9.16
C VAL A 160 9.46 -14.19 10.40
N PRO A 161 10.02 -13.94 11.59
CA PRO A 161 9.57 -14.58 12.82
C PRO A 161 8.08 -14.26 13.05
N LYS A 162 7.30 -15.23 13.51
CA LYS A 162 5.93 -14.93 13.94
C LYS A 162 5.98 -13.98 15.15
N PRO A 163 5.09 -12.96 15.21
CA PRO A 163 4.93 -12.12 16.39
C PRO A 163 4.64 -12.92 17.66
#